data_AF-A0A4R8SPE9-F1
#
_entry.id   AF-A0A4R8SPE9-F1
#
_cell.length_a   1.000
_cell.length_b   1.000
_cell.length_c   1.000
_cell.angle_alpha   90.00
_cell.angle_beta   90.00
_cell.angle_gamma   90.00
#
_symmetry.space_group_name_H-M   'P 1'
#
loop_
_entity.id
_entity.type
_entity.pdbx_description
1 polymer ?
#
loop_
_entity_poly.entity_id
_entity_poly.type
_entity_poly.pdbx_seq_one_letter_code
_entity_poly.pdbx_strand_id
1 'polypeptide(L)'
;MIYGVGSAVLCWMAALSYFDIRYRRLPNWLTLPAAAVVVAVAVLDRSPPMVVGAAALTGVYLVAHLLSPRAMGAGDVKLAFGTGGLAGACGLDAWFVAAIGAPLFTGLIGVLLLARGRRGVSVPHGPSMCLATALAVGLFTLAPGI
;
A
#
# COMPACT_ATOMS: atom_id res chain seq x y z
N MET A 1 13.46 -9.21 -17.76
CA MET A 1 12.15 -9.59 -17.20
C MET A 1 11.80 -8.82 -15.92
N ILE A 2 12.76 -8.65 -14.98
CA ILE A 2 12.57 -7.95 -13.69
C ILE A 2 12.14 -6.47 -13.84
N TYR A 3 12.76 -5.72 -14.76
CA TYR A 3 12.41 -4.30 -14.98
C TYR A 3 10.96 -4.09 -15.45
N GLY A 4 10.41 -5.03 -16.22
CA GLY A 4 9.03 -4.97 -16.70
C GLY A 4 8.01 -5.08 -15.58
N VAL A 5 8.22 -6.02 -14.65
CA VAL A 5 7.33 -6.20 -13.48
C VAL A 5 7.40 -4.97 -12.57
N GLY A 6 8.60 -4.46 -12.29
CA GLY A 6 8.77 -3.23 -11.50
C GLY A 6 8.05 -2.03 -12.11
N SER A 7 8.20 -1.82 -13.43
CA SER A 7 7.49 -0.74 -14.12
C SER A 7 5.96 -0.90 -14.07
N ALA A 8 5.44 -2.11 -14.21
CA ALA A 8 4.00 -2.37 -14.14
C ALA A 8 3.44 -2.09 -12.75
N VAL A 9 4.16 -2.49 -11.69
CA VAL A 9 3.79 -2.18 -10.30
C VAL A 9 3.79 -0.67 -10.06
N LEU A 10 4.81 0.05 -10.52
CA LEU A 10 4.87 1.50 -10.39
C LEU A 10 3.74 2.21 -11.16
N CYS A 11 3.44 1.77 -12.39
CA CYS A 11 2.30 2.28 -13.15
C CYS A 11 0.96 2.03 -12.45
N TRP A 12 0.78 0.84 -11.87
CA TRP A 12 -0.41 0.50 -11.09
C TRP A 12 -0.54 1.39 -9.84
N MET A 13 0.55 1.58 -9.09
CA MET A 13 0.60 2.49 -7.94
C MET A 13 0.31 3.95 -8.33
N ALA A 14 0.85 4.41 -9.45
CA ALA A 14 0.59 5.76 -9.97
C ALA A 14 -0.88 5.93 -10.37
N ALA A 15 -1.47 4.93 -11.04
CA ALA A 15 -2.89 4.94 -11.40
C ALA A 15 -3.79 5.00 -10.15
N LEU A 16 -3.52 4.17 -9.13
CA LEU A 16 -4.25 4.20 -7.87
C LEU A 16 -4.10 5.54 -7.15
N SER A 17 -2.88 6.09 -7.11
CA SER A 17 -2.61 7.41 -6.51
C SER A 17 -3.40 8.51 -7.23
N TYR A 18 -3.46 8.46 -8.56
CA TYR A 18 -4.28 9.38 -9.35
C TYR A 18 -5.77 9.29 -8.99
N PHE A 19 -6.32 8.07 -8.94
CA PHE A 19 -7.72 7.87 -8.59
C PHE A 19 -8.03 8.31 -7.15
N ASP A 20 -7.12 8.05 -6.21
CA ASP A 20 -7.30 8.46 -4.83
C ASP A 20 -7.26 9.99 -4.67
N ILE A 21 -6.29 10.66 -5.30
CA ILE A 21 -6.18 12.13 -5.26
C ILE A 21 -7.39 12.79 -5.92
N ARG A 22 -7.80 12.30 -7.09
CA ARG A 22 -8.85 12.94 -7.91
C ARG A 22 -10.26 12.62 -7.44
N TYR A 23 -10.51 11.37 -7.08
CA TYR A 23 -11.87 10.86 -6.83
C TYR A 23 -12.08 10.34 -5.41
N ARG A 24 -11.04 10.33 -4.56
CA ARG A 24 -11.10 9.85 -3.16
C ARG A 24 -11.64 8.43 -3.04
N ARG A 25 -11.40 7.62 -4.07
CA ARG A 25 -11.90 6.27 -4.21
C ARG A 25 -10.88 5.44 -4.98
N LEU A 26 -10.59 4.26 -4.45
CA LEU A 26 -9.76 3.26 -5.11
C LEU A 26 -10.66 2.27 -5.84
N PRO A 27 -10.59 2.17 -7.17
CA PRO A 27 -11.54 1.38 -7.94
C PRO A 27 -11.26 -0.13 -7.83
N ASN A 28 -12.33 -0.92 -7.82
CA ASN A 28 -12.26 -2.39 -7.77
C ASN A 28 -11.51 -2.99 -8.97
N TRP A 29 -11.65 -2.37 -10.15
CA TRP A 29 -11.00 -2.86 -11.36
C TRP A 29 -9.47 -2.68 -11.34
N LEU A 30 -8.90 -1.86 -10.44
CA LEU A 30 -7.45 -1.83 -10.20
C LEU A 30 -7.03 -2.72 -9.02
N THR A 31 -7.86 -2.80 -7.98
CA THR A 31 -7.49 -3.48 -6.73
C THR A 31 -7.74 -5.00 -6.77
N LEU A 32 -8.82 -5.46 -7.39
CA LEU A 32 -9.14 -6.89 -7.50
C LEU A 32 -8.15 -7.66 -8.39
N PRO A 33 -7.77 -7.17 -9.59
CA PRO A 33 -6.78 -7.86 -10.40
C PRO A 33 -5.42 -7.92 -9.70
N ALA A 34 -5.02 -6.86 -9.00
CA ALA A 34 -3.79 -6.85 -8.22
C ALA A 34 -3.82 -7.89 -7.10
N ALA A 35 -4.93 -8.02 -6.38
CA ALA A 35 -5.09 -9.07 -5.37
C ALA A 35 -5.01 -10.47 -6.00
N ALA A 36 -5.64 -10.69 -7.15
CA ALA A 36 -5.56 -11.96 -7.87
C ALA A 36 -4.12 -12.28 -8.31
N VAL A 37 -3.37 -11.29 -8.80
CA VAL A 37 -1.95 -11.45 -9.17
C VAL A 37 -1.11 -11.80 -7.94
N VAL A 38 -1.30 -11.12 -6.81
CA VAL A 38 -0.58 -11.43 -5.56
C VAL A 38 -0.82 -12.88 -5.12
N VAL A 39 -2.07 -13.34 -5.16
CA VAL A 39 -2.40 -14.73 -4.80
C VAL A 39 -1.80 -15.71 -5.81
N ALA A 40 -1.93 -15.44 -7.11
CA ALA A 40 -1.40 -16.31 -8.16
C ALA A 40 0.13 -16.46 -8.03
N VAL A 41 0.85 -15.35 -7.86
CA VAL A 41 2.31 -15.37 -7.67
C VAL A 41 2.68 -16.08 -6.37
N ALA A 42 1.99 -15.80 -5.27
CA ALA A 42 2.27 -16.48 -4.00
C ALA A 42 2.10 -18.00 -4.07
N VAL A 43 1.12 -18.49 -4.86
CA VAL A 43 0.93 -19.93 -5.11
C VAL A 43 2.03 -20.50 -6.01
N LEU A 44 2.37 -19.81 -7.10
CA LEU A 44 3.40 -20.25 -8.04
C LEU A 44 4.78 -20.32 -7.39
N ASP A 45 5.14 -19.30 -6.61
CA ASP A 45 6.44 -19.19 -5.94
C ASP A 45 6.46 -19.91 -4.58
N ARG A 46 5.33 -20.49 -4.15
CA ARG A 46 5.16 -21.10 -2.82
C ARG A 46 5.67 -20.18 -1.71
N SER A 47 5.17 -18.94 -1.71
CA SER A 47 5.61 -17.88 -0.79
C SER A 47 4.56 -17.59 0.29
N PRO A 48 4.58 -18.30 1.43
CA PRO A 48 3.77 -17.96 2.60
C PRO A 48 3.91 -16.50 3.04
N PRO A 49 5.10 -15.87 3.02
CA PRO A 49 5.26 -14.47 3.43
C PRO A 49 4.41 -13.48 2.62
N MET A 50 4.19 -13.74 1.33
CA MET A 50 3.30 -12.90 0.51
C MET A 50 1.84 -12.99 0.96
N VAL A 51 1.34 -14.20 1.22
CA VAL A 51 -0.04 -14.41 1.65
C VAL A 51 -0.25 -13.83 3.05
N VAL A 52 0.68 -14.11 3.97
CA VAL A 52 0.64 -13.60 5.35
C VAL A 52 0.75 -12.07 5.35
N GLY A 53 1.66 -11.49 4.56
CA GLY A 53 1.83 -10.04 4.46
C GLY A 53 0.58 -9.35 3.92
N ALA A 54 -0.04 -9.91 2.88
CA ALA A 54 -1.30 -9.42 2.32
C ALA A 54 -2.43 -9.49 3.35
N ALA A 55 -2.61 -10.64 4.00
CA ALA A 55 -3.66 -10.86 4.99
C ALA A 55 -3.48 -9.97 6.23
N ALA A 56 -2.24 -9.88 6.75
CA ALA A 56 -1.93 -9.10 7.94
C ALA A 56 -2.20 -7.60 7.70
N LEU A 57 -1.71 -7.03 6.59
CA LEU A 57 -1.90 -5.59 6.34
C LEU A 57 -3.36 -5.27 6.05
N THR A 58 -4.05 -6.14 5.30
CA THR A 58 -5.50 -6.04 5.09
C THR A 58 -6.25 -6.09 6.41
N GLY A 59 -5.89 -7.00 7.32
CA GLY A 59 -6.50 -7.14 8.64
C GLY A 59 -6.35 -5.87 9.48
N VAL A 60 -5.14 -5.30 9.55
CA VAL A 60 -4.88 -4.04 10.25
C VAL A 60 -5.75 -2.91 9.69
N TYR A 61 -5.79 -2.78 8.36
CA TYR A 61 -6.58 -1.73 7.70
C TYR A 61 -8.08 -1.97 7.84
N LEU A 62 -8.53 -3.22 7.81
CA LEU A 62 -9.93 -3.58 8.04
C LEU A 62 -10.36 -3.22 9.46
N VAL A 63 -9.55 -3.54 10.47
CA VAL A 63 -9.82 -3.15 11.86
C VAL A 63 -9.90 -1.63 11.98
N ALA A 64 -8.93 -0.90 11.40
CA ALA A 64 -8.95 0.56 11.40
C ALA A 64 -10.21 1.13 10.71
N HIS A 65 -10.60 0.56 9.57
CA HIS A 65 -11.80 0.94 8.85
C HIS A 65 -13.07 0.66 9.65
N LEU A 66 -13.16 -0.48 10.35
CA LEU A 66 -14.32 -0.83 11.17
C LEU A 66 -14.43 0.07 12.41
N LEU A 67 -13.31 0.45 13.03
CA LEU A 67 -13.28 1.36 14.16
C LEU A 67 -13.62 2.80 13.75
N SER A 68 -13.19 3.23 12.57
CA SER A 68 -13.47 4.58 12.07
C SER A 68 -13.69 4.62 10.54
N PRO A 69 -14.89 4.23 10.08
CA PRO A 69 -15.20 4.20 8.64
C PRO A 69 -15.20 5.57 7.97
N ARG A 70 -15.31 6.64 8.79
CA ARG A 70 -15.26 8.03 8.34
C ARG A 70 -13.82 8.52 8.16
N ALA A 71 -12.86 7.95 8.89
CA ALA A 71 -11.46 8.34 8.81
C ALA A 71 -10.68 7.58 7.74
N MET A 72 -11.02 6.32 7.50
CA MET A 72 -10.35 5.45 6.53
C MET A 72 -11.35 4.87 5.54
N GLY A 73 -11.02 4.86 4.25
CA GLY A 73 -11.90 4.34 3.21
C GLY A 73 -11.78 2.83 3.03
N ALA A 74 -12.87 2.18 2.60
CA ALA A 74 -12.84 0.77 2.20
C ALA A 74 -11.92 0.52 0.97
N GLY A 75 -11.52 1.57 0.26
CA GLY A 75 -10.51 1.50 -0.80
C GLY A 75 -9.12 1.15 -0.26
N ASP A 76 -8.73 1.77 0.87
CA ASP A 76 -7.40 1.58 1.46
C ASP A 76 -7.21 0.14 1.94
N VAL A 77 -8.28 -0.48 2.45
CA VAL A 77 -8.31 -1.89 2.84
C VAL A 77 -8.03 -2.82 1.64
N LYS A 78 -8.55 -2.48 0.46
CA LYS A 78 -8.33 -3.29 -0.76
C LYS A 78 -6.90 -3.11 -1.29
N LEU A 79 -6.39 -1.89 -1.22
CA LEU A 79 -5.00 -1.61 -1.58
C LEU A 79 -4.02 -2.32 -0.64
N ALA A 80 -4.34 -2.37 0.66
CA ALA A 80 -3.54 -3.04 1.69
C ALA A 80 -3.23 -4.51 1.36
N PHE A 81 -4.16 -5.22 0.70
CA PHE A 81 -3.90 -6.59 0.25
C PHE A 81 -2.75 -6.65 -0.76
N GLY A 82 -2.81 -5.79 -1.78
CA GLY A 82 -1.78 -5.71 -2.82
C GLY A 82 -0.42 -5.28 -2.26
N THR A 83 -0.41 -4.18 -1.51
CA THR A 83 0.83 -3.64 -0.93
C THR A 83 1.43 -4.54 0.15
N GLY A 84 0.59 -5.17 0.97
CA GLY A 84 1.02 -6.10 2.02
C GLY A 84 1.63 -7.37 1.42
N GLY A 85 1.08 -7.88 0.32
CA GLY A 85 1.65 -9.01 -0.40
C GLY A 85 3.00 -8.69 -1.05
N LEU A 86 3.11 -7.53 -1.71
CA LEU A 86 4.37 -7.06 -2.29
C LEU A 86 5.46 -6.86 -1.23
N ALA A 87 5.13 -6.21 -0.11
CA ALA A 87 6.08 -6.00 0.96
C ALA A 87 6.44 -7.31 1.67
N GLY A 88 5.46 -8.20 1.90
CA GLY A 88 5.67 -9.52 2.47
C GLY A 88 6.57 -10.42 1.62
N ALA A 89 6.54 -10.28 0.29
CA ALA A 89 7.48 -10.95 -0.62
C ALA A 89 8.94 -10.60 -0.33
N CYS A 90 9.18 -9.38 0.18
CA CYS A 90 10.51 -8.84 0.47
C CYS A 90 10.94 -9.06 1.93
N GLY A 91 10.17 -9.80 2.71
CA GLY A 91 10.48 -10.11 4.11
C GLY A 91 9.76 -9.23 5.13
N LEU A 92 9.99 -9.55 6.40
CA LEU A 92 9.27 -8.97 7.53
C LEU A 92 9.63 -7.48 7.73
N ASP A 93 10.90 -7.11 7.55
CA ASP A 93 11.37 -5.73 7.72
C ASP A 93 10.78 -4.81 6.66
N ALA A 94 10.77 -5.24 5.38
CA ALA A 94 10.11 -4.52 4.30
C ALA A 94 8.62 -4.32 4.58
N TRP A 95 7.96 -5.35 5.10
CA TRP A 95 6.56 -5.28 5.49
C TRP A 95 6.31 -4.25 6.60
N PHE A 96 7.13 -4.22 7.65
CA PHE A 96 7.01 -3.22 8.73
C PHE A 96 7.28 -1.80 8.23
N VAL A 97 8.30 -1.60 7.41
CA VAL A 97 8.61 -0.28 6.81
C VAL A 97 7.42 0.21 5.96
N ALA A 98 6.81 -0.66 5.15
CA ALA A 98 5.63 -0.30 4.38
C ALA A 98 4.42 -0.01 5.28
N ALA A 99 4.15 -0.87 6.26
CA ALA A 99 3.00 -0.78 7.14
C ALA A 99 3.01 0.47 8.03
N ILE A 100 4.18 0.83 8.57
CA ILE A 100 4.37 2.00 9.45
C ILE A 100 4.61 3.26 8.61
N GLY A 101 5.36 3.17 7.52
CA GLY A 101 5.66 4.31 6.66
C GLY A 101 4.41 4.97 6.08
N ALA A 102 3.42 4.17 5.67
CA ALA A 102 2.17 4.68 5.09
C ALA A 102 1.41 5.67 6.00
N PRO A 103 1.03 5.34 7.26
CA PRO A 103 0.39 6.28 8.17
C PRO A 103 1.31 7.43 8.58
N LEU A 104 2.63 7.23 8.68
CA LEU A 104 3.56 8.32 8.98
C LEU A 104 3.58 9.38 7.87
N PHE A 105 3.64 8.97 6.59
CA PHE A 105 3.60 9.91 5.47
C PHE A 105 2.27 10.66 5.41
N THR A 106 1.14 9.96 5.55
CA THR A 106 -0.19 10.61 5.57
C THR A 106 -0.34 11.57 6.75
N GLY A 107 0.11 11.16 7.95
CA GLY A 107 0.10 11.99 9.15
C GLY A 107 0.96 13.24 9.00
N LEU A 108 2.18 13.09 8.46
CA LEU A 108 3.08 14.22 8.20
C LEU A 108 2.46 15.23 7.23
N ILE A 109 1.87 14.75 6.13
CA ILE A 109 1.17 15.62 5.17
C ILE A 109 0.00 16.33 5.87
N GLY A 110 -0.78 15.62 6.69
CA GLY A 110 -1.86 16.20 7.49
C GLY A 110 -1.39 17.32 8.43
N VAL A 111 -0.30 17.08 9.17
CA VAL A 111 0.31 18.08 10.07
C VAL A 111 0.81 19.29 9.28
N LEU A 112 1.46 19.09 8.14
CA LEU A 112 1.95 20.19 7.30
C LEU A 112 0.80 21.05 6.73
N LEU A 113 -0.32 20.42 6.33
CA LEU A 113 -1.50 21.13 5.90
C LEU A 113 -2.14 21.93 7.04
N LEU A 114 -2.19 21.34 8.24
CA LEU A 114 -2.69 22.01 9.44
C LEU A 114 -1.81 23.22 9.81
N ALA A 115 -0.49 23.08 9.78
CA ALA A 115 0.46 24.16 10.03
C ALA A 115 0.33 25.30 9.00
N ARG A 116 -0.06 24.97 7.76
CA ARG A 116 -0.38 25.94 6.69
C ARG A 116 -1.80 26.52 6.78
N GLY A 117 -2.53 26.28 7.88
CA GLY A 117 -3.87 26.79 8.12
C GLY A 117 -5.00 26.09 7.35
N ARG A 118 -4.71 25.00 6.62
CA ARG A 118 -5.70 24.26 5.82
C ARG A 118 -6.43 23.21 6.66
N ARG A 119 -7.26 23.69 7.60
CA ARG A 119 -8.08 22.83 8.46
C ARG A 119 -9.17 22.10 7.67
N GLY A 120 -9.45 20.86 8.04
CA GLY A 120 -10.54 20.06 7.45
C GLY A 120 -10.25 19.45 6.08
N VAL A 121 -9.04 19.62 5.53
CA VAL A 121 -8.67 18.97 4.27
C VAL A 121 -8.39 17.49 4.53
N SER A 122 -9.19 16.61 3.93
CA SER A 122 -8.93 15.17 3.91
C SER A 122 -7.66 14.87 3.10
N VAL A 123 -6.74 14.09 3.65
CA VAL A 123 -5.51 13.65 2.97
C VAL A 123 -5.75 12.28 2.34
N PRO A 124 -5.47 12.10 1.04
CA PRO A 124 -5.60 10.80 0.39
C PRO A 124 -4.50 9.88 0.90
N HIS A 125 -4.87 8.69 1.39
CA HIS A 125 -3.95 7.78 2.06
C HIS A 125 -3.27 6.80 1.09
N GLY A 126 -3.90 6.53 -0.06
CA GLY A 126 -3.39 5.64 -1.10
C GLY A 126 -1.99 6.02 -1.62
N PRO A 127 -1.71 7.30 -1.95
CA PRO A 127 -0.38 7.73 -2.39
C PRO A 127 0.72 7.44 -1.36
N SER A 128 0.42 7.63 -0.06
CA SER A 128 1.36 7.33 1.02
C SER A 128 1.61 5.83 1.15
N MET A 129 0.57 5.00 1.00
CA MET A 129 0.72 3.54 0.97
C MET A 129 1.59 3.08 -0.20
N CYS A 130 1.33 3.60 -1.40
CA CYS A 130 2.11 3.30 -2.60
C CYS A 130 3.58 3.71 -2.42
N LEU A 131 3.83 4.94 -1.93
CA LEU A 131 5.18 5.44 -1.71
C LEU A 131 5.94 4.61 -0.67
N ALA A 132 5.34 4.34 0.49
CA ALA A 132 5.97 3.53 1.53
C ALA A 132 6.30 2.12 1.04
N THR A 133 5.40 1.51 0.27
CA THR A 133 5.61 0.16 -0.29
C THR A 133 6.72 0.17 -1.35
N ALA A 134 6.73 1.16 -2.25
CA ALA A 134 7.77 1.27 -3.28
C ALA A 134 9.15 1.49 -2.66
N LEU A 135 9.25 2.31 -1.62
CA LEU A 135 10.50 2.54 -0.89
C LEU A 135 10.96 1.28 -0.16
N ALA A 136 10.06 0.58 0.54
CA ALA A 136 10.38 -0.66 1.22
C ALA A 136 10.87 -1.73 0.22
N VAL A 137 10.08 -2.03 -0.81
CA VAL A 137 10.46 -3.01 -1.83
C VAL A 137 11.77 -2.61 -2.50
N GLY A 138 11.94 -1.34 -2.88
CA GLY A 138 13.18 -0.85 -3.48
C GLY A 138 14.40 -1.03 -2.58
N LEU A 139 14.30 -0.67 -1.29
CA LEU A 139 15.39 -0.79 -0.33
C LEU A 139 15.81 -2.26 -0.14
N PHE A 140 14.84 -3.14 0.10
CA PHE A 140 15.12 -4.55 0.43
C PHE A 140 15.39 -5.44 -0.80
N THR A 141 15.12 -4.95 -2.01
CA THR A 141 15.51 -5.66 -3.26
C THR A 141 16.84 -5.17 -3.83
N LEU A 142 17.21 -3.89 -3.61
CA LEU A 142 18.46 -3.31 -4.12
C LEU A 142 19.63 -3.44 -3.13
N ALA A 143 19.36 -3.62 -1.84
CA ALA A 143 20.38 -3.84 -0.81
C ALA A 143 20.10 -5.14 -0.02
N PRO A 144 20.28 -6.34 -0.62
CA PRO A 144 20.01 -7.62 0.05
C PRO A 144 21.06 -8.01 1.11
N GLY A 145 21.59 -7.07 1.91
CA GLY A 145 22.72 -7.34 2.79
C GLY A 145 22.97 -6.32 3.90
N ILE A 146 22.00 -6.14 4.80
CA ILE A 146 22.28 -5.83 6.21
C ILE A 146 21.81 -6.98 7.09
#